data_AF-D3D7E2-F1
#
_entry.id   AF-D3D7E2-F1
#
_cell.length_a   1.000
_cell.length_b   1.000
_cell.length_c   1.000
_cell.angle_alpha   90.00
_cell.angle_beta   90.00
_cell.angle_gamma   90.00
#
_symmetry.space_group_name_H-M   'P 1'
#
loop_
_entity.id
_entity.type
_entity.pdbx_description
1 polymer ?
#
loop_
_entity_poly.entity_id
_entity_poly.type
_entity_poly.pdbx_seq_one_letter_code
_entity_poly.pdbx_strand_id
1 'polypeptide(L)'
;MRPGIGSPGDESVSYALLTVLEQLSPAERTAFVLHDVPFGEVAEVVGRTPEAVRQLASRARRHVRREQPRFAASPAEHDRAGRAFAHAVAGGDLEGLVAVLDPQVVWTADGGGRATALRKPLHGRERVARVWAALGRSPSTCPSRSR
;
A
#
# COMPACT_ATOMS: atom_id res chain seq x y z
N MET A 1 18.90 22.64 7.31
CA MET A 1 17.60 22.61 6.61
C MET A 1 17.26 21.15 6.34
N ARG A 2 16.48 20.52 7.22
CA ARG A 2 16.08 19.11 7.07
C ARG A 2 14.84 19.08 6.14
N PRO A 3 14.80 18.25 5.10
CA PRO A 3 13.60 18.12 4.28
C PRO A 3 12.47 17.58 5.16
N GLY A 4 11.30 18.19 5.05
CA GLY A 4 10.09 17.72 5.71
C GLY A 4 9.75 16.33 5.19
N ILE A 5 9.99 15.34 6.05
CA ILE A 5 9.40 14.02 5.93
C ILE A 5 7.89 14.26 5.95
N GLY A 6 7.20 13.97 4.84
CA GLY A 6 5.75 13.95 4.80
C GLY A 6 5.23 13.11 5.97
N SER A 7 4.06 13.46 6.48
CA SER A 7 3.48 12.68 7.58
C SER A 7 3.45 11.20 7.16
N PRO A 8 3.76 10.23 8.04
CA PRO A 8 3.70 8.79 7.70
C PRO A 8 2.35 8.38 7.07
N GLY A 9 1.29 9.15 7.35
CA GLY A 9 -0.03 9.01 6.72
C GLY A 9 -0.06 9.40 5.24
N ASP A 10 0.65 10.43 4.81
CA ASP A 10 0.58 10.95 3.44
C ASP A 10 1.23 9.99 2.43
N GLU A 11 2.37 9.39 2.78
CA GLU A 11 3.05 8.39 1.95
C GLU A 11 2.28 7.07 1.91
N SER A 12 1.72 6.64 3.04
CA SER A 12 0.89 5.43 3.14
C SER A 12 -0.41 5.55 2.33
N VAL A 13 -1.07 6.72 2.39
CA VAL A 13 -2.27 7.03 1.61
C VAL A 13 -1.93 7.11 0.12
N SER A 14 -0.78 7.70 -0.23
CA SER A 14 -0.33 7.79 -1.62
C SER A 14 -0.10 6.40 -2.25
N TYR A 15 0.57 5.48 -1.53
CA TYR A 15 0.80 4.12 -2.04
C TYR A 15 -0.50 3.30 -2.11
N ALA A 16 -1.34 3.35 -1.07
CA ALA A 16 -2.63 2.66 -1.08
C ALA A 16 -3.51 3.10 -2.26
N LEU A 17 -3.53 4.39 -2.58
CA LEU A 17 -4.22 4.92 -3.75
C LEU A 17 -3.62 4.36 -5.05
N LEU A 18 -2.30 4.35 -5.21
CA LEU A 18 -1.64 3.81 -6.41
C LEU A 18 -1.99 2.33 -6.62
N THR A 19 -1.96 1.51 -5.57
CA THR A 19 -2.36 0.09 -5.65
C THR A 19 -3.81 -0.09 -6.09
N VAL A 20 -4.72 0.76 -5.58
CA VAL A 20 -6.13 0.73 -6.00
C VAL A 20 -6.28 1.13 -7.48
N LEU A 21 -5.53 2.14 -7.94
CA LEU A 21 -5.56 2.58 -9.33
C LEU A 21 -4.99 1.53 -10.31
N GLU A 22 -4.08 0.66 -9.87
CA GLU A 22 -3.55 -0.47 -10.65
C GLU A 22 -4.63 -1.54 -10.94
N GLN A 23 -5.62 -1.70 -10.05
CA GLN A 23 -6.73 -2.64 -10.23
C GLN A 23 -7.78 -2.17 -11.25
N LEU A 24 -7.74 -0.89 -11.66
CA LEU A 24 -8.65 -0.32 -12.65
C LEU A 24 -8.13 -0.57 -14.07
N SER A 25 -9.04 -0.82 -15.02
CA SER A 25 -8.67 -0.76 -16.44
C SER A 25 -8.17 0.65 -16.79
N PRO A 26 -7.32 0.80 -17.84
CA PRO A 26 -6.78 2.11 -18.21
C PRO A 26 -7.85 3.20 -18.37
N ALA A 27 -9.01 2.85 -18.95
CA ALA A 27 -10.09 3.80 -19.15
C ALA A 27 -10.90 4.12 -17.88
N GLU A 28 -11.07 3.14 -16.98
CA GLU A 28 -11.65 3.38 -15.65
C GLU A 28 -10.75 4.30 -14.83
N ARG A 29 -9.42 4.11 -14.92
CA ARG A 29 -8.44 4.96 -14.24
C ARG A 29 -8.51 6.40 -14.74
N THR A 30 -8.51 6.62 -16.05
CA THR A 30 -8.64 7.97 -16.62
C THR A 30 -9.94 8.64 -16.18
N ALA A 31 -11.06 7.93 -16.25
CA ALA A 31 -12.36 8.45 -15.82
C ALA A 31 -12.45 8.71 -14.29
N PHE A 32 -11.68 7.98 -13.48
CA PHE A 32 -11.61 8.16 -12.03
C PHE A 32 -10.71 9.31 -11.63
N VAL A 33 -9.53 9.44 -12.24
CA VAL A 33 -8.56 10.52 -11.93
C VAL A 33 -9.11 11.88 -12.38
N LEU A 34 -9.68 11.95 -13.59
CA LEU A 34 -10.25 13.18 -14.16
C LEU A 34 -11.69 13.44 -13.73
N HIS A 35 -12.07 13.06 -12.50
CA HIS A 35 -13.44 13.17 -12.03
C HIS A 35 -13.99 14.60 -11.92
N ASP A 36 -13.11 15.60 -11.82
CA ASP A 36 -13.45 17.02 -11.78
C ASP A 36 -13.60 17.64 -13.18
N VAL A 37 -13.27 16.88 -14.23
CA VAL A 37 -13.39 17.30 -15.63
C VAL A 37 -14.75 16.88 -16.18
N PRO A 38 -15.42 17.71 -17.02
CA PRO A 38 -16.64 17.31 -17.69
C PRO A 38 -16.46 16.00 -18.49
N PHE A 39 -17.43 15.09 -18.38
CA PHE A 39 -17.35 13.78 -19.06
C PHE A 39 -17.24 13.88 -20.59
N GLY A 40 -17.66 14.99 -21.19
CA GLY A 40 -17.48 15.28 -22.61
C GLY A 40 -16.00 15.37 -23.00
N GLU A 41 -15.21 16.11 -22.23
CA GLU A 41 -13.77 16.29 -22.49
C GLU A 41 -13.00 14.99 -22.24
N VAL A 42 -13.35 14.25 -21.18
CA VAL A 42 -12.75 12.93 -20.92
C VAL A 42 -13.07 11.95 -22.04
N ALA A 43 -14.29 12.00 -22.59
CA ALA A 43 -14.75 11.15 -23.67
C ALA A 43 -13.95 11.32 -24.96
N GLU A 44 -13.55 12.56 -25.29
CA GLU A 44 -12.64 12.85 -26.40
C GLU A 44 -11.27 12.19 -26.20
N VAL A 45 -10.70 12.29 -24.98
CA VAL A 45 -9.39 11.71 -24.66
C VAL A 45 -9.40 10.18 -24.71
N VAL A 46 -10.46 9.53 -24.22
CA VAL A 46 -10.54 8.06 -24.17
C VAL A 46 -11.19 7.43 -25.41
N GLY A 47 -11.60 8.24 -26.40
CA GLY A 47 -12.25 7.77 -27.62
C GLY A 47 -13.58 7.07 -27.37
N ARG A 48 -14.40 7.58 -26.45
CA ARG A 48 -15.72 6.99 -26.09
C ARG A 48 -16.81 8.04 -26.06
N THR A 49 -18.05 7.63 -25.77
CA THR A 49 -19.16 8.56 -25.53
C THR A 49 -19.13 9.07 -24.08
N PRO A 50 -19.68 10.27 -23.80
CA PRO A 50 -19.83 10.78 -22.42
C PRO A 50 -20.62 9.81 -21.53
N GLU A 51 -21.61 9.13 -22.11
CA GLU A 51 -22.39 8.06 -21.47
C GLU A 51 -21.49 6.93 -20.97
N ALA A 52 -20.59 6.44 -21.83
CA ALA A 52 -19.66 5.36 -21.50
C ALA A 52 -18.65 5.80 -20.44
N VAL A 53 -18.18 7.05 -20.47
CA VAL A 53 -17.30 7.60 -19.43
C VAL A 53 -18.00 7.66 -18.07
N ARG A 54 -19.27 8.07 -18.02
CA ARG A 54 -20.07 8.02 -16.79
C ARG A 54 -20.14 6.61 -16.20
N GLN A 55 -20.36 5.61 -17.05
CA GLN A 55 -20.38 4.21 -16.62
C GLN A 55 -19.02 3.73 -16.10
N LEU A 56 -17.93 4.12 -16.77
CA LEU A 56 -16.56 3.81 -16.35
C LEU A 56 -16.22 4.44 -14.99
N ALA A 57 -16.55 5.72 -14.78
CA ALA A 57 -16.34 6.39 -13.51
C ALA A 57 -17.16 5.72 -12.37
N SER A 58 -18.41 5.33 -12.66
CA SER A 58 -19.24 4.59 -11.70
C SER A 58 -18.66 3.23 -11.36
N ARG A 59 -18.19 2.47 -12.37
CA ARG A 59 -17.49 1.19 -12.17
C ARG A 59 -16.22 1.35 -11.35
N ALA A 60 -15.39 2.34 -11.68
CA ALA A 60 -14.16 2.63 -10.96
C ALA A 60 -14.43 2.91 -9.47
N ARG A 61 -15.40 3.78 -9.17
CA ARG A 61 -15.82 4.08 -7.78
C ARG A 61 -16.36 2.85 -7.06
N ARG A 62 -17.01 1.92 -7.75
CA ARG A 62 -17.46 0.65 -7.17
C ARG A 62 -16.28 -0.29 -6.88
N HIS A 63 -15.31 -0.39 -7.79
CA HIS A 63 -14.09 -1.16 -7.56
C HIS A 63 -13.33 -0.61 -6.35
N VAL A 64 -13.06 0.70 -6.30
CA VAL A 64 -12.38 1.36 -5.17
C VAL A 64 -13.11 1.10 -3.84
N ARG A 65 -14.44 1.20 -3.82
CA ARG A 65 -15.23 0.95 -2.59
C ARG A 65 -15.22 -0.52 -2.16
N ARG A 66 -15.16 -1.48 -3.09
CA ARG A 66 -15.08 -2.90 -2.75
C ARG A 66 -13.75 -3.25 -2.06
N GLU A 67 -12.69 -2.53 -2.40
CA GLU A 67 -11.35 -2.73 -1.83
C GLU A 67 -11.13 -1.93 -0.52
N GLN A 68 -12.11 -1.13 -0.06
CA GLN A 68 -12.00 -0.48 1.25
C GLN A 68 -12.06 -1.52 2.39
N PRO A 69 -11.22 -1.39 3.43
CA PRO A 69 -11.27 -2.26 4.60
C PRO A 69 -12.68 -2.29 5.18
N ARG A 70 -13.25 -3.51 5.34
CA ARG A 70 -14.60 -3.70 5.91
C ARG A 70 -14.73 -3.17 7.34
N PHE A 71 -13.60 -3.03 8.04
CA PHE A 71 -13.52 -2.48 9.39
C PHE A 71 -12.44 -1.41 9.44
N ALA A 72 -12.79 -0.22 9.91
CA ALA A 72 -11.82 0.83 10.20
C ALA A 72 -11.38 0.68 11.66
N ALA A 73 -10.10 0.34 11.89
CA ALA A 73 -9.52 0.43 13.22
C ALA A 73 -9.50 1.90 13.66
N SER A 74 -9.75 2.16 14.96
CA SER A 74 -9.56 3.51 15.48
C SER A 74 -8.09 3.94 15.35
N PRO A 75 -7.80 5.25 15.24
CA PRO A 75 -6.41 5.72 15.19
C PRO A 75 -5.56 5.21 16.37
N ALA A 76 -6.16 5.12 17.56
CA ALA A 76 -5.48 4.62 18.76
C ALA A 76 -5.13 3.12 18.69
N GLU A 77 -5.99 2.29 18.09
CA GLU A 77 -5.72 0.86 17.87
C GLU A 77 -4.62 0.67 16.82
N HIS A 78 -4.66 1.46 15.73
CA HIS A 78 -3.63 1.45 14.70
C HIS A 78 -2.25 1.79 15.29
N ASP A 79 -2.20 2.87 16.06
CA ASP A 79 -1.01 3.33 16.76
C ASP A 79 -0.45 2.30 17.75
N ARG A 80 -1.33 1.65 18.52
CA ARG A 80 -0.93 0.61 19.47
C ARG A 80 -0.34 -0.59 18.74
N ALA A 81 -1.00 -1.07 17.69
CA ALA A 81 -0.55 -2.20 16.89
C ALA A 81 0.79 -1.87 16.19
N GLY A 82 0.92 -0.69 15.60
CA GLY A 82 2.14 -0.23 14.94
C GLY A 82 3.33 -0.15 15.90
N ARG A 83 3.13 0.37 17.12
CA ARG A 83 4.19 0.42 18.15
C ARG A 83 4.60 -0.98 18.62
N ALA A 84 3.64 -1.86 18.87
CA ALA A 84 3.92 -3.24 19.28
C ALA A 84 4.69 -4.00 18.19
N PHE A 85 4.29 -3.85 16.92
CA PHE A 85 5.00 -4.41 15.79
C PHE A 85 6.44 -3.87 15.69
N ALA A 86 6.62 -2.55 15.71
CA ALA A 86 7.94 -1.93 15.61
C ALA A 86 8.90 -2.38 16.72
N HIS A 87 8.39 -2.48 17.96
CA HIS A 87 9.17 -3.00 19.09
C HIS A 87 9.58 -4.47 18.87
N ALA A 88 8.65 -5.33 18.44
CA ALA A 88 8.93 -6.74 18.21
C ALA A 88 9.94 -6.94 17.06
N VAL A 89 9.85 -6.14 15.98
CA VAL A 89 10.85 -6.13 14.91
C VAL A 89 12.23 -5.73 15.45
N ALA A 90 12.33 -4.61 16.19
CA ALA A 90 13.60 -4.10 16.68
C ALA A 90 14.31 -5.09 17.62
N GLY A 91 13.55 -5.83 18.43
CA GLY A 91 14.09 -6.89 19.30
C GLY A 91 14.31 -8.24 18.62
N GLY A 92 13.86 -8.41 17.36
CA GLY A 92 13.85 -9.71 16.70
C GLY A 92 12.95 -10.74 17.40
N ASP A 93 11.91 -10.27 18.09
CA ASP A 93 10.97 -11.07 18.88
C ASP A 93 9.93 -11.75 17.97
N LEU A 94 10.13 -13.04 17.74
CA LEU A 94 9.24 -13.83 16.90
C LEU A 94 7.86 -14.00 17.52
N GLU A 95 7.79 -14.17 18.84
CA GLU A 95 6.53 -14.45 19.54
C GLU A 95 5.65 -13.20 19.58
N GLY A 96 6.25 -12.05 19.89
CA GLY A 96 5.58 -10.74 19.82
C GLY A 96 5.09 -10.41 18.41
N LEU A 97 5.85 -10.75 17.36
CA LEU A 97 5.41 -10.59 15.98
C LEU A 97 4.20 -11.48 15.63
N VAL A 98 4.23 -12.76 16.04
CA VAL A 98 3.09 -13.68 15.80
C VAL A 98 1.83 -13.23 16.57
N ALA A 99 2.00 -12.62 17.75
CA ALA A 99 0.88 -12.12 18.56
C ALA A 99 0.21 -10.87 17.95
N VAL A 100 0.96 -10.01 17.27
CA VAL A 100 0.45 -8.77 16.66
C VAL A 100 -0.11 -8.97 15.25
N LEU A 101 0.40 -9.96 14.50
CA LEU A 101 0.01 -10.17 13.10
C LEU A 101 -1.28 -10.96 12.95
N ASP A 102 -2.12 -10.52 11.99
CA ASP A 102 -3.29 -11.28 11.56
C ASP A 102 -2.89 -12.64 10.97
N PRO A 103 -3.61 -13.74 11.27
CA PRO A 103 -3.31 -15.07 10.73
C PRO A 103 -3.19 -15.13 9.20
N GLN A 104 -3.95 -14.30 8.48
CA GLN A 104 -3.99 -14.19 7.03
C GLN A 104 -3.18 -12.99 6.51
N VAL A 105 -2.28 -12.42 7.32
CA VAL A 105 -1.46 -11.29 6.90
C VAL A 105 -0.71 -11.58 5.59
N VAL A 106 -0.68 -10.58 4.73
CA VAL A 106 0.08 -10.60 3.48
C VAL A 106 1.12 -9.49 3.54
N TRP A 107 2.37 -9.87 3.32
CA TRP A 107 3.47 -8.91 3.21
C TRP A 107 3.88 -8.76 1.75
N THR A 108 3.80 -7.52 1.27
CA THR A 108 4.29 -7.09 -0.05
C THR A 108 5.45 -6.13 0.15
N ALA A 109 6.43 -6.18 -0.75
CA ALA A 109 7.54 -5.23 -0.78
C ALA A 109 7.89 -4.94 -2.23
N ASP A 110 7.85 -3.67 -2.62
CA ASP A 110 8.12 -3.22 -3.98
C ASP A 110 9.61 -2.84 -4.17
N GLY A 111 10.29 -2.40 -3.09
CA GLY A 111 11.72 -2.07 -3.09
C GLY A 111 12.12 -0.91 -4.00
N GLY A 112 11.22 -0.38 -4.83
CA GLY A 112 11.40 0.80 -5.67
C GLY A 112 12.63 0.76 -6.57
N GLY A 113 13.12 -0.44 -6.91
CA GLY A 113 14.39 -0.65 -7.63
C GLY A 113 15.67 -0.28 -6.86
N ARG A 114 15.56 0.10 -5.58
CA ARG A 114 16.67 0.55 -4.73
C ARG A 114 17.05 -0.45 -3.64
N ALA A 115 16.14 -1.34 -3.28
CA ALA A 115 16.36 -2.38 -2.28
C ALA A 115 15.83 -3.72 -2.79
N THR A 116 16.40 -4.82 -2.27
CA THR A 116 15.88 -6.17 -2.54
C THR A 116 14.46 -6.27 -1.97
N ALA A 117 13.49 -6.52 -2.86
CA ALA A 117 12.08 -6.64 -2.52
C ALA A 117 11.58 -8.07 -2.71
N LEU A 118 10.44 -8.37 -2.08
CA LEU A 118 9.74 -9.63 -2.30
C LEU A 118 9.14 -9.64 -3.70
N ARG A 119 9.64 -10.53 -4.57
CA ARG A 119 9.11 -10.71 -5.93
C ARG A 119 7.67 -11.24 -5.97
N LYS A 120 7.21 -11.87 -4.88
CA LYS A 120 5.85 -12.38 -4.70
C LYS A 120 5.37 -12.08 -3.28
N PRO A 121 4.09 -11.77 -3.06
CA PRO A 121 3.55 -11.56 -1.73
C PRO A 121 3.81 -12.76 -0.81
N LEU A 122 4.20 -12.50 0.43
CA LEU A 122 4.38 -13.53 1.46
C LEU A 122 3.13 -13.62 2.32
N HIS A 123 2.53 -14.81 2.38
CA HIS A 123 1.28 -15.04 3.11
C HIS A 123 1.53 -15.77 4.44
N GLY A 124 0.75 -15.39 5.45
CA GLY A 124 0.64 -16.07 6.74
C GLY A 124 1.60 -15.52 7.81
N ARG A 125 1.07 -15.33 9.02
CA ARG A 125 1.78 -14.67 10.12
C ARG A 125 3.10 -15.35 10.49
N GLU A 126 3.18 -16.68 10.48
CA GLU A 126 4.36 -17.42 10.91
C GLU A 126 5.51 -17.26 9.91
N ARG A 127 5.20 -17.09 8.62
CA ARG A 127 6.21 -16.84 7.58
C ARG A 127 6.67 -15.39 7.63
N VAL A 128 5.73 -14.45 7.73
CA VAL A 128 6.01 -13.02 7.81
C VAL A 128 6.83 -12.69 9.08
N ALA A 129 6.42 -13.18 10.24
CA ALA A 129 7.08 -12.94 11.52
C ALA A 129 8.54 -13.43 11.52
N ARG A 130 8.82 -14.62 10.95
CA ARG A 130 10.19 -15.14 10.87
C ARG A 130 11.13 -14.26 10.06
N VAL A 131 10.66 -13.73 8.93
CA VAL A 131 11.50 -12.86 8.10
C VAL A 131 11.77 -11.54 8.82
N TRP A 132 10.75 -10.93 9.40
CA TRP A 132 10.91 -9.68 10.17
C TRP A 132 11.81 -9.84 11.40
N ALA A 133 11.66 -10.94 12.14
CA ALA A 133 12.52 -11.25 13.27
C ALA A 133 14.00 -11.42 12.86
N ALA A 134 14.25 -12.04 11.70
CA ALA A 134 15.61 -12.20 11.17
C ALA A 134 16.21 -10.87 10.69
N LEU A 135 15.41 -10.02 10.04
CA LEU A 135 15.83 -8.68 9.60
C LEU A 135 16.18 -7.78 10.80
N GLY A 136 15.38 -7.81 11.87
CA GLY A 136 15.64 -7.03 13.09
C GLY A 136 16.93 -7.42 13.81
N ARG A 137 17.35 -8.68 13.69
CA ARG A 137 18.63 -9.16 14.26
C ARG A 137 19.86 -8.87 13.40
N SER A 138 19.66 -8.45 12.15
CA SER A 138 20.78 -8.21 11.23
C SER A 138 21.29 -6.77 11.40
N PRO A 139 22.60 -6.53 11.64
CA PRO A 139 23.13 -5.19 11.60
C PRO A 139 22.93 -4.63 10.18
N SER A 140 22.29 -3.48 10.06
CA SER A 140 22.03 -2.82 8.77
C SER A 140 23.33 -2.47 8.06
N THR A 141 23.89 -3.42 7.30
CA THR A 141 24.95 -3.16 6.34
C THR A 141 24.33 -2.66 5.06
N CYS A 142 24.26 -1.34 4.92
CA CYS A 142 24.06 -0.71 3.63
C CYS A 142 25.36 -0.90 2.82
N PRO A 143 25.37 -1.65 1.70
CA PRO A 143 26.57 -1.72 0.88
C PRO A 143 26.77 -0.35 0.22
N SER A 144 27.70 0.44 0.75
CA SER A 144 28.16 1.67 0.10
C SER A 144 28.83 1.28 -1.22
N ARG A 145 28.16 1.61 -2.33
CA ARG A 145 28.71 1.40 -3.67
C ARG A 145 29.66 2.57 -3.97
N SER A 146 30.94 2.43 -3.60
CA SER A 146 32.00 3.28 -4.14
C SER A 146 32.19 2.94 -5.62
N ARG A 147 32.25 3.99 -6.45
CA ARG A 147 32.66 3.92 -7.86
C ARG A 147 34.13 3.58 -7.98
#